data_AF-A0A957PME3-F1
#
_entry.id   AF-A0A957PME3-F1
#
_cell.length_a   1.000
_cell.length_b   1.000
_cell.length_c   1.000
_cell.angle_alpha   90.00
_cell.angle_beta   90.00
_cell.angle_gamma   90.00
#
_symmetry.space_group_name_H-M   'P 1'
#
loop_
_entity.id
_entity.type
_entity.pdbx_description
1 polymer ?
#
loop_
_entity_poly.entity_id
_entity_poly.type
_entity_poly.pdbx_seq_one_letter_code
_entity_poly.pdbx_strand_id
1 'polypeptide(L)'
;MTTSTAPQQTAIAPNRAVSQMQRLRKMSAAQWATEILKYAVLLFLAITFLLPFYWMVSSAIKNDTQVYTVPPVLWPDPQFWNNFWDAWSSENFNLFTFNTVVRYAIPATVGTVFSSAMVAYSFSRIRWIGRDTVFALVLATLMIPGWVRLVPLFIIFKKLGWLNTFWPLVVPNFFG
;
A
#
# COMPACT_ATOMS: atom_id res chain seq x y z
N MET A 1 84.60 -16.69 17.92
CA MET A 1 83.70 -15.53 18.10
C MET A 1 82.29 -16.00 17.79
N THR A 2 81.56 -16.40 18.83
CA THR A 2 80.26 -17.08 18.78
C THR A 2 79.21 -16.17 19.41
N THR A 3 78.23 -15.71 18.64
CA THR A 3 76.96 -15.13 19.13
C THR A 3 75.93 -15.32 18.01
N SER A 4 75.00 -16.27 18.18
CA SER A 4 73.70 -16.12 18.83
C SER A 4 72.61 -15.71 17.81
N THR A 5 72.04 -16.72 17.17
CA THR A 5 70.80 -16.68 16.41
C THR A 5 69.61 -16.66 17.37
N ALA A 6 68.95 -15.50 17.50
CA ALA A 6 67.68 -15.38 18.24
C ALA A 6 66.50 -15.77 17.33
N PRO A 7 65.53 -16.59 17.82
CA PRO A 7 64.36 -16.96 17.04
C PRO A 7 63.34 -15.81 16.99
N GLN A 8 62.89 -15.45 15.79
CA GLN A 8 61.77 -14.54 15.57
C GLN A 8 60.50 -15.13 16.18
N GLN A 9 60.01 -14.50 17.25
CA GLN A 9 58.68 -14.76 17.80
C GLN A 9 57.62 -14.33 16.77
N THR A 10 56.96 -15.32 16.18
CA THR A 10 55.71 -15.15 15.44
C THR A 10 54.65 -14.61 16.38
N ALA A 11 54.34 -13.32 16.26
CA ALA A 11 53.17 -12.72 16.91
C ALA A 11 51.90 -13.40 16.36
N ILE A 12 51.36 -14.34 17.11
CA ILE A 12 50.07 -14.99 16.82
C ILE A 12 49.01 -13.89 16.85
N ALA A 13 48.49 -13.53 15.67
CA ALA A 13 47.38 -12.58 15.54
C ALA A 13 46.21 -13.04 16.43
N PRO A 14 45.56 -12.13 17.18
CA PRO A 14 44.43 -12.52 18.01
C PRO A 14 43.36 -13.14 17.12
N ASN A 15 43.00 -14.36 17.48
CA ASN A 15 42.10 -15.26 16.79
C ASN A 15 40.77 -14.55 16.46
N ARG A 16 40.56 -14.16 15.18
CA ARG A 16 39.32 -13.52 14.69
C ARG A 16 38.07 -14.37 14.96
N ALA A 17 38.23 -15.67 15.20
CA ALA A 17 37.15 -16.56 15.61
C ALA A 17 36.59 -16.22 17.00
N VAL A 18 37.42 -15.73 17.93
CA VAL A 18 36.99 -15.39 19.30
C VAL A 18 36.14 -14.12 19.32
N SER A 19 36.44 -13.14 18.46
CA SER A 19 35.64 -11.91 18.33
C SER A 19 34.32 -12.14 17.58
N GLN A 20 34.24 -13.15 16.71
CA GLN A 20 32.99 -13.59 16.10
C GLN A 20 32.11 -14.39 17.07
N MET A 21 32.68 -15.22 17.94
CA MET A 21 31.92 -15.96 18.96
C MET A 21 31.36 -15.05 20.07
N GLN A 22 32.06 -13.96 20.41
CA GLN A 22 31.54 -12.93 21.34
C GLN A 22 30.38 -12.10 20.76
N ARG A 23 30.13 -12.16 19.45
CA ARG A 23 28.94 -11.57 18.80
C ARG A 23 27.68 -12.39 18.95
N LEU A 24 27.74 -13.59 19.53
CA LEU A 24 26.56 -14.28 20.08
C LEU A 24 26.17 -13.57 21.38
N ARG A 25 25.76 -12.31 21.24
CA ARG A 25 25.23 -11.45 22.29
C ARG A 25 24.03 -12.19 22.89
N LYS A 26 24.26 -12.89 24.01
CA LYS A 26 23.19 -13.40 24.87
C LYS A 26 22.26 -12.23 25.10
N MET A 27 21.11 -12.22 24.44
CA MET A 27 20.15 -11.15 24.59
C MET A 27 19.79 -11.11 26.07
N SER A 28 20.04 -9.96 26.71
CA SER A 28 19.67 -9.77 28.11
C SER A 28 18.17 -10.05 28.27
N ALA A 29 17.73 -10.56 29.41
CA ALA A 29 16.30 -10.83 29.66
C ALA A 29 15.41 -9.61 29.34
N ALA A 30 15.93 -8.40 29.54
CA ALA A 30 15.28 -7.15 29.15
C ALA A 30 15.09 -7.01 27.63
N GLN A 31 16.04 -7.47 26.82
CA GLN A 31 15.95 -7.44 25.35
C GLN A 31 14.91 -8.45 24.84
N TRP A 32 14.84 -9.65 25.44
CA TRP A 32 13.79 -10.62 25.13
C TRP A 32 12.41 -10.09 25.50
N ALA A 33 12.26 -9.47 26.67
CA ALA A 33 11.00 -8.84 27.06
C ALA A 33 10.57 -7.74 26.08
N THR A 34 11.51 -6.90 25.60
CA THR A 34 11.17 -5.87 24.60
C THR A 34 10.77 -6.47 23.25
N GLU A 35 11.40 -7.54 22.79
CA GLU A 35 11.01 -8.19 21.53
C GLU A 35 9.64 -8.86 21.66
N ILE A 36 9.40 -9.60 22.75
CA ILE A 36 8.09 -10.21 23.03
C ILE A 36 6.99 -9.14 23.06
N LEU A 37 7.23 -8.01 23.73
CA LEU A 37 6.27 -6.91 23.79
C LEU A 37 6.01 -6.31 22.40
N LYS A 38 7.04 -6.10 21.57
CA LYS A 38 6.87 -5.63 20.19
C LYS A 38 6.00 -6.59 19.37
N TYR A 39 6.29 -7.90 19.41
CA TYR A 39 5.50 -8.89 18.69
C TYR A 39 4.07 -9.00 19.23
N ALA A 40 3.87 -8.90 20.54
CA ALA A 40 2.54 -8.90 21.14
C ALA A 40 1.72 -7.69 20.67
N VAL A 41 2.31 -6.49 20.64
CA VAL A 41 1.65 -5.28 20.12
C VAL A 41 1.37 -5.40 18.63
N LEU A 42 2.33 -5.90 17.83
CA LEU A 42 2.14 -6.14 16.40
C LEU A 42 1.00 -7.13 16.14
N LEU A 43 0.94 -8.24 16.89
CA LEU A 43 -0.10 -9.26 16.77
C LEU A 43 -1.47 -8.69 17.15
N PHE A 44 -1.54 -7.94 18.24
CA PHE A 44 -2.77 -7.28 18.67
C PHE A 44 -3.30 -6.30 17.62
N LEU A 45 -2.43 -5.45 17.07
CA LEU A 45 -2.79 -4.54 15.99
C LEU A 45 -3.22 -5.29 14.73
N ALA A 46 -2.47 -6.33 14.34
CA ALA A 46 -2.79 -7.15 13.17
C ALA A 46 -4.18 -7.80 13.30
N ILE A 47 -4.50 -8.40 14.46
CA ILE A 47 -5.82 -8.98 14.73
C ILE A 47 -6.89 -7.90 14.62
N THR A 48 -6.67 -6.72 15.22
CA THR A 48 -7.62 -5.60 15.17
C THR A 48 -7.92 -5.14 13.74
N PHE A 49 -6.89 -5.05 12.89
CA PHE A 49 -7.06 -4.70 11.46
C PHE A 49 -7.71 -5.82 10.65
N LEU A 50 -7.58 -7.09 11.06
CA LEU A 50 -8.21 -8.23 10.40
C LEU A 50 -9.69 -8.42 10.77
N LEU A 51 -10.14 -7.90 11.92
CA LEU A 51 -11.55 -7.99 12.33
C LEU A 51 -12.56 -7.55 11.27
N PRO A 52 -12.44 -6.37 10.61
CA PRO A 52 -13.38 -5.98 9.57
C PRO A 52 -13.36 -6.92 8.36
N PHE A 53 -12.20 -7.50 8.01
CA PHE A 53 -12.11 -8.49 6.94
C PHE A 53 -12.78 -9.81 7.32
N TYR A 54 -12.56 -10.28 8.55
CA TYR A 54 -13.25 -11.44 9.09
C TYR A 54 -14.77 -11.23 9.06
N TRP A 55 -15.23 -10.06 9.51
CA TRP A 55 -16.65 -9.71 9.47
C TRP A 55 -17.22 -9.68 8.04
N MET A 56 -16.46 -9.11 7.09
CA MET A 56 -16.84 -9.07 5.68
C MET A 56 -17.02 -10.47 5.10
N VAL A 57 -16.05 -11.37 5.31
CA VAL A 57 -16.10 -12.76 4.81
C VAL A 57 -17.20 -13.56 5.51
N SER A 58 -17.32 -13.43 6.84
CA SER A 58 -18.39 -14.08 7.61
C SER A 58 -19.76 -13.64 7.11
N SER A 59 -19.95 -12.34 6.87
CA SER A 59 -21.23 -11.80 6.39
C SER A 59 -21.54 -12.16 4.93
N ALA A 60 -20.53 -12.32 4.08
CA ALA A 60 -20.72 -12.78 2.70
C ALA A 60 -21.27 -14.23 2.62
N ILE A 61 -21.04 -15.04 3.66
CA ILE A 61 -21.47 -16.45 3.73
C ILE A 61 -22.79 -16.62 4.51
N LYS A 62 -23.32 -15.55 5.12
CA LYS A 62 -24.60 -15.56 5.85
C LYS A 62 -25.79 -15.46 4.89
N ASN A 63 -26.96 -15.94 5.33
CA ASN A 63 -28.23 -15.56 4.70
C ASN A 63 -28.74 -14.21 5.26
N ASP A 64 -29.72 -13.60 4.59
CA ASP A 64 -30.29 -12.31 5.00
C ASP A 64 -30.73 -12.32 6.47
N THR A 65 -31.38 -13.40 6.92
CA THR A 65 -31.86 -13.49 8.31
C THR A 65 -30.71 -13.46 9.33
N GLN A 66 -29.58 -14.11 9.06
CA GLN A 66 -28.40 -14.14 9.95
C GLN A 66 -27.61 -12.82 9.92
N VAL A 67 -27.68 -12.06 8.82
CA VAL A 67 -27.02 -10.74 8.73
C VAL A 67 -27.72 -9.73 9.65
N TYR A 68 -29.06 -9.79 9.75
CA TYR A 68 -29.85 -8.85 10.55
C TYR A 68 -30.14 -9.31 11.99
N THR A 69 -29.74 -10.52 12.39
CA THR A 69 -29.93 -11.02 13.76
C THR A 69 -29.06 -10.32 14.79
N VAL A 70 -29.63 -10.05 15.97
CA VAL A 70 -28.95 -9.52 17.16
C VAL A 70 -29.10 -10.53 18.31
N PRO A 71 -28.02 -11.01 18.96
CA PRO A 71 -26.62 -10.66 18.75
C PRO A 71 -26.07 -11.19 17.41
N PRO A 72 -25.07 -10.52 16.81
CA PRO A 72 -24.56 -10.95 15.51
C PRO A 72 -23.93 -12.33 15.55
N VAL A 73 -24.28 -13.14 14.54
CA VAL A 73 -23.71 -14.48 14.37
C VAL A 73 -22.25 -14.35 13.94
N LEU A 74 -21.31 -14.79 14.78
CA LEU A 74 -19.87 -14.75 14.45
C LEU A 74 -19.50 -15.82 13.42
N TRP A 75 -20.01 -17.04 13.61
CA TRP A 75 -19.81 -18.16 12.71
C TRP A 75 -21.12 -18.54 12.00
N PRO A 76 -21.24 -18.33 10.68
CA PRO A 76 -22.46 -18.62 9.95
C PRO A 76 -22.78 -20.12 9.96
N ASP A 77 -24.02 -20.45 10.34
CA ASP A 77 -24.56 -21.82 10.31
C ASP A 77 -26.07 -21.77 9.98
N PRO A 78 -26.51 -22.20 8.78
CA PRO A 78 -25.72 -22.81 7.71
C PRO A 78 -24.90 -21.79 6.89
N GLN A 79 -23.90 -22.29 6.15
CA GLN A 79 -23.00 -21.49 5.30
C GLN A 79 -23.51 -21.43 3.85
N PHE A 80 -23.80 -20.22 3.35
CA PHE A 80 -24.32 -19.98 2.00
C PHE A 80 -23.21 -19.57 1.02
N TRP A 81 -22.44 -20.55 0.55
CA TRP A 81 -21.41 -20.31 -0.46
C TRP A 81 -21.96 -19.91 -1.84
N ASN A 82 -23.23 -20.24 -2.12
CA ASN A 82 -23.90 -19.85 -3.36
C ASN A 82 -24.02 -18.33 -3.51
N ASN A 83 -23.98 -17.57 -2.40
CA ASN A 83 -23.98 -16.10 -2.44
C ASN A 83 -22.90 -15.52 -3.36
N PHE A 84 -21.73 -16.17 -3.49
CA PHE A 84 -20.69 -15.73 -4.41
C PHE A 84 -21.08 -15.91 -5.87
N TRP A 85 -21.69 -17.05 -6.21
CA TRP A 85 -22.15 -17.33 -7.56
C TRP A 85 -23.35 -16.46 -7.93
N ASP A 86 -24.30 -16.33 -7.01
CA ASP A 86 -25.49 -15.52 -7.18
C ASP A 86 -25.11 -14.05 -7.34
N ALA A 87 -24.17 -13.53 -6.53
CA ALA A 87 -23.66 -12.18 -6.70
C ALA A 87 -22.94 -11.99 -8.05
N TRP A 88 -22.14 -12.97 -8.47
CA TRP A 88 -21.42 -12.90 -9.75
C TRP A 88 -22.33 -12.97 -10.97
N SER A 89 -23.45 -13.68 -10.87
CA SER A 89 -24.39 -13.93 -11.97
C SER A 89 -25.65 -13.05 -11.95
N SER A 90 -25.94 -12.36 -10.84
CA SER A 90 -27.09 -11.45 -10.70
C SER A 90 -27.08 -10.30 -11.70
N GLU A 91 -25.89 -9.83 -12.06
CA GLU A 91 -25.62 -8.71 -12.95
C GLU A 91 -24.48 -9.09 -13.89
N ASN A 92 -24.22 -8.26 -14.91
CA ASN A 92 -23.07 -8.46 -15.79
C ASN A 92 -21.75 -8.07 -15.09
N PHE A 93 -21.38 -8.78 -14.02
CA PHE A 93 -20.19 -8.49 -13.21
C PHE A 93 -18.90 -8.53 -14.05
N ASN A 94 -18.83 -9.42 -15.04
CA ASN A 94 -17.73 -9.47 -16.00
C ASN A 94 -17.59 -8.15 -16.78
N LEU A 95 -18.70 -7.53 -17.16
CA LEU A 95 -18.69 -6.23 -17.85
C LEU A 95 -18.24 -5.11 -16.91
N PHE A 96 -18.69 -5.10 -15.65
CA PHE A 96 -18.25 -4.12 -14.67
C PHE A 96 -16.75 -4.24 -14.36
N THR A 97 -16.26 -5.47 -14.24
CA THR A 97 -14.84 -5.77 -14.05
C THR A 97 -14.03 -5.31 -15.26
N PHE A 98 -14.48 -5.63 -16.47
CA PHE A 98 -13.81 -5.18 -17.70
C PHE A 98 -13.79 -3.66 -17.85
N ASN A 99 -14.92 -2.99 -17.61
CA ASN A 99 -15.01 -1.53 -17.64
C ASN A 99 -14.06 -0.89 -16.62
N THR A 100 -13.97 -1.46 -15.42
CA THR A 100 -13.11 -0.93 -14.36
C THR A 100 -11.64 -1.18 -14.64
N VAL A 101 -11.25 -2.43 -14.91
CA VAL A 101 -9.84 -2.81 -15.08
C VAL A 101 -9.28 -2.33 -16.41
N VAL A 102 -9.95 -2.67 -17.51
CA VAL A 102 -9.40 -2.48 -18.86
C VAL A 102 -9.68 -1.08 -19.39
N ARG A 103 -10.90 -0.56 -19.21
CA ARG A 103 -11.26 0.76 -19.77
C ARG A 103 -10.81 1.93 -18.88
N TYR A 104 -10.71 1.74 -17.57
CA TYR A 104 -10.38 2.81 -16.63
C TYR A 104 -9.00 2.63 -15.98
N ALA A 105 -8.82 1.60 -15.15
CA ALA A 105 -7.67 1.49 -14.25
C ALA A 105 -6.33 1.38 -15.00
N ILE A 106 -6.25 0.53 -16.03
CA ILE A 106 -5.02 0.36 -16.81
C ILE A 106 -4.63 1.66 -17.54
N PRO A 107 -5.49 2.28 -18.38
CA PRO A 107 -5.15 3.52 -19.07
C PRO A 107 -4.84 4.68 -18.11
N ALA A 108 -5.64 4.83 -17.05
CA ALA A 108 -5.42 5.88 -16.05
C ALA A 108 -4.06 5.69 -15.36
N THR A 109 -3.77 4.50 -14.85
CA THR A 109 -2.51 4.23 -14.12
C THR A 109 -1.29 4.44 -15.01
N VAL A 110 -1.30 3.90 -16.24
CA VAL A 110 -0.20 4.08 -17.19
C VAL A 110 0.00 5.56 -17.50
N GLY A 111 -1.09 6.29 -17.75
CA GLY A 111 -1.07 7.73 -18.00
C GLY A 111 -0.48 8.52 -16.85
N THR A 112 -1.05 8.35 -15.65
CA THR A 112 -0.60 9.04 -14.43
C THR A 112 0.86 8.74 -14.11
N VAL A 113 1.31 7.48 -14.18
CA VAL A 113 2.69 7.11 -13.88
C VAL A 113 3.64 7.74 -14.90
N PHE A 114 3.28 7.68 -16.18
CA PHE A 114 4.11 8.26 -17.23
C PHE A 114 4.22 9.79 -17.09
N SER A 115 3.10 10.49 -16.94
CA SER A 115 3.08 11.95 -16.82
C SER A 115 3.75 12.43 -15.54
N SER A 116 3.43 11.82 -14.40
CA SER A 116 4.02 12.19 -13.10
C SER A 116 5.53 11.90 -13.05
N ALA A 117 6.01 10.80 -13.65
CA ALA A 117 7.44 10.52 -13.73
C ALA A 117 8.19 11.58 -14.55
N MET A 118 7.64 12.00 -15.70
CA MET A 118 8.26 13.06 -16.52
C MET A 118 8.31 14.40 -15.77
N VAL A 119 7.20 14.79 -15.14
CA VAL A 119 7.11 16.05 -14.38
C VAL A 119 8.04 16.02 -13.16
N ALA A 120 8.05 14.92 -12.41
CA ALA A 120 8.93 14.74 -11.25
C ALA A 120 10.42 14.74 -11.64
N TYR A 121 10.77 14.16 -12.80
CA TYR A 121 12.13 14.21 -13.33
C TYR A 121 12.57 15.64 -13.64
N SER A 122 11.69 16.43 -14.26
CA SER A 122 11.95 17.85 -14.54
C SER A 122 12.19 18.65 -13.27
N PHE A 123 11.37 18.46 -12.22
CA PHE A 123 11.56 19.17 -10.95
C PHE A 123 12.82 18.72 -10.18
N SER A 124 13.17 17.43 -10.22
CA SER A 124 14.25 16.87 -9.40
C SER A 124 15.64 16.93 -10.04
N ARG A 125 15.74 16.81 -11.37
CA ARG A 125 17.03 16.69 -12.08
C ARG A 125 17.35 17.88 -12.97
N ILE A 126 16.35 18.56 -13.53
CA ILE A 126 16.56 19.67 -14.46
C ILE A 126 16.48 21.00 -13.70
N ARG A 127 17.47 21.87 -13.94
CA ARG A 127 17.46 23.24 -13.42
C ARG A 127 16.92 24.18 -14.49
N TRP A 128 15.80 24.83 -14.22
CA TRP A 128 15.17 25.78 -15.13
C TRP A 128 14.58 26.96 -14.35
N ILE A 129 14.40 28.10 -15.04
CA ILE A 129 14.00 29.35 -14.41
C ILE A 129 12.51 29.34 -14.04
N GLY A 130 12.18 29.62 -12.77
CA GLY A 130 10.80 29.59 -12.26
C GLY A 130 10.32 28.23 -11.73
N ARG A 131 11.21 27.22 -11.68
CA ARG A 131 10.90 25.88 -11.15
C ARG A 131 10.25 25.91 -9.77
N ASP A 132 10.83 26.66 -8.84
CA ASP A 132 10.36 26.66 -7.45
C ASP A 132 9.01 27.37 -7.31
N THR A 133 8.73 28.38 -8.15
CA THR A 133 7.42 29.04 -8.23
C THR A 133 6.34 28.09 -8.73
N VAL A 134 6.61 27.34 -9.82
CA VAL A 134 5.64 26.36 -10.34
C VAL A 134 5.46 25.20 -9.37
N PHE A 135 6.50 24.76 -8.68
CA PHE A 135 6.39 23.75 -7.65
C PHE A 135 5.48 24.21 -6.49
N ALA A 136 5.64 25.45 -6.02
CA ALA A 136 4.76 26.03 -5.02
C ALA A 136 3.29 26.13 -5.51
N LEU A 137 3.07 26.47 -6.78
CA LEU A 137 1.74 26.51 -7.38
C LEU A 137 1.09 25.12 -7.41
N VAL A 138 1.84 24.07 -7.75
CA VAL A 138 1.36 22.68 -7.72
C VAL A 138 0.97 22.27 -6.29
N LEU A 139 1.77 22.63 -5.29
CA LEU A 139 1.40 22.37 -3.89
C LEU A 139 0.11 23.11 -3.50
N ALA A 140 -0.05 24.35 -3.94
CA ALA A 140 -1.26 25.13 -3.67
C ALA A 140 -2.53 24.48 -4.25
N THR A 141 -2.46 23.88 -5.44
CA THR A 141 -3.62 23.19 -6.04
C THR A 141 -3.98 21.89 -5.32
N LEU A 142 -3.00 21.19 -4.72
CA LEU A 142 -3.25 19.98 -3.91
C LEU A 142 -3.98 20.30 -2.60
N MET A 143 -3.88 21.54 -2.09
CA MET A 143 -4.61 21.97 -0.89
C MET A 143 -6.10 22.22 -1.16
N ILE A 144 -6.53 22.26 -2.44
CA ILE A 144 -7.93 22.48 -2.79
C ILE A 144 -8.74 21.20 -2.52
N PRO A 145 -9.77 21.26 -1.64
CA PRO A 145 -10.56 20.08 -1.30
C PRO A 145 -11.26 19.51 -2.54
N GLY A 146 -11.34 18.18 -2.63
CA GLY A 146 -12.01 17.50 -3.75
C GLY A 146 -13.48 17.90 -3.91
N TRP A 147 -14.21 18.02 -2.80
CA TRP A 147 -15.65 18.28 -2.80
C TRP A 147 -16.07 19.59 -3.47
N VAL A 148 -15.30 20.67 -3.29
CA VAL A 148 -15.57 21.97 -3.95
C VAL A 148 -15.29 21.92 -5.46
N ARG A 149 -14.46 20.98 -5.94
CA ARG A 149 -14.17 20.81 -7.36
C ARG A 149 -15.23 20.01 -8.11
N LEU A 150 -16.05 19.20 -7.42
CA LEU A 150 -16.99 18.28 -8.05
C LEU A 150 -18.01 18.98 -8.97
N VAL A 151 -18.68 20.03 -8.47
CA VAL A 151 -19.72 20.74 -9.26
C VAL A 151 -19.12 21.45 -10.48
N PRO A 152 -18.03 22.24 -10.35
CA PRO A 152 -17.37 22.82 -11.52
C PRO A 152 -16.92 21.78 -12.56
N LEU A 153 -16.34 20.67 -12.10
CA LEU A 153 -15.84 19.60 -12.97
C LEU A 153 -16.97 18.92 -13.73
N PHE A 154 -18.12 18.68 -13.08
CA PHE A 154 -19.32 18.18 -13.75
C PHE A 154 -19.81 19.14 -14.84
N ILE A 155 -19.86 20.45 -14.56
CA ILE A 155 -20.27 21.46 -15.55
C ILE A 155 -19.32 21.46 -16.75
N ILE A 156 -18.01 21.33 -16.53
CA ILE A 156 -17.00 21.23 -17.60
C ILE A 156 -17.30 20.02 -18.49
N PHE A 157 -17.46 18.82 -17.91
CA PHE A 157 -17.75 17.61 -18.69
C PHE A 157 -19.11 17.63 -19.38
N LYS A 158 -20.09 18.28 -18.77
CA LYS A 158 -21.39 18.54 -19.42
C LYS A 158 -21.22 19.40 -20.66
N LYS A 159 -20.46 20.50 -20.58
CA LYS A 159 -20.20 21.38 -21.72
C LYS A 159 -19.36 20.70 -22.81
N LEU A 160 -18.46 19.79 -22.42
CA LEU A 160 -17.66 18.98 -23.35
C LEU A 160 -18.44 17.83 -23.99
N GLY A 161 -19.67 17.55 -23.55
CA GLY A 161 -20.45 16.42 -24.03
C GLY A 161 -19.89 15.05 -23.60
N TRP A 162 -19.07 15.00 -22.55
CA TRP A 162 -18.44 13.77 -22.07
C TRP A 162 -19.27 13.00 -21.04
N LEU A 163 -20.48 13.48 -20.73
CA LEU A 163 -21.38 12.77 -19.82
C LEU A 163 -21.73 11.39 -20.37
N ASN A 164 -21.89 10.41 -19.48
CA ASN A 164 -22.16 9.01 -19.82
C ASN A 164 -21.06 8.34 -20.67
N THR A 165 -19.82 8.82 -20.57
CA THR A 165 -18.64 8.20 -21.20
C THR A 165 -17.53 7.94 -20.17
N PHE A 166 -16.48 7.20 -20.57
CA PHE A 166 -15.31 6.95 -19.73
C PHE A 166 -14.28 8.10 -19.75
N TRP A 167 -14.41 9.06 -20.69
CA TRP A 167 -13.46 10.16 -20.85
C TRP A 167 -13.25 11.01 -19.59
N PRO A 168 -14.30 11.38 -18.83
CA PRO A 168 -14.16 12.09 -17.55
C PRO A 168 -13.31 11.35 -16.52
N LEU A 169 -13.26 10.02 -16.61
CA LEU A 169 -12.51 9.18 -15.68
C LEU A 169 -11.07 9.02 -16.14
N VAL A 170 -10.83 8.81 -17.43
CA VAL A 170 -9.49 8.48 -17.95
C VAL A 170 -8.64 9.72 -18.20
N VAL A 171 -9.19 10.72 -18.90
CA VAL A 171 -8.40 11.85 -19.42
C VAL A 171 -7.80 12.71 -18.31
N PRO A 172 -8.54 13.12 -17.26
CA PRO A 172 -7.95 13.93 -16.19
C PRO A 172 -6.85 13.18 -15.45
N ASN A 173 -7.08 11.90 -15.11
CA ASN A 173 -6.08 11.07 -14.42
C ASN A 173 -4.80 10.91 -15.24
N PHE A 174 -4.87 10.96 -16.57
CA PHE A 174 -3.67 10.89 -17.42
C PHE A 174 -2.66 12.01 -17.12
N PHE A 175 -3.11 13.16 -16.62
CA PHE A 175 -2.26 14.33 -16.35
C PHE A 175 -1.88 14.50 -14.87
N GLY A 176 -2.33 13.61 -13.98
CA GLY A 176 -2.07 13.69 -12.53
C GLY A 176 -3.18 14.37 -11.75
#